data_AF-G4TNM7-F1
#
_entry.id   AF-G4TNM7-F1
#
_cell.length_a   1.000
_cell.length_b   1.000
_cell.length_c   1.000
_cell.angle_alpha   90.00
_cell.angle_beta   90.00
_cell.angle_gamma   90.00
#
_symmetry.space_group_name_H-M   'P 1'
#
loop_
_entity.id
_entity.type
_entity.pdbx_description
1 polymer ?
#
loop_
_entity_poly.entity_id
_entity_poly.type
_entity_poly.pdbx_seq_one_letter_code
_entity_poly.pdbx_strand_id
1 'polypeptide(L)'
;MQASHEYGHKAIPDKKGEPIRIDDTVKTANEDSLKGTVKDIVETKEEAQRYGARHPQVIIQEEQSGETFVKNPREVRSAEQ
;
A
#
# COMPACT_ATOMS: atom_id res chain seq x y z
N MET A 1 6.43 -1.84 -30.49
CA MET A 1 6.45 -2.95 -29.52
C MET A 1 5.53 -2.55 -28.38
N GLN A 2 4.42 -3.27 -28.22
CA GLN A 2 3.39 -2.97 -27.21
C GLN A 2 3.99 -3.20 -25.82
N ALA A 3 4.06 -2.14 -25.01
CA ALA A 3 4.27 -2.31 -23.58
C ALA A 3 2.94 -2.82 -23.02
N SER A 4 2.83 -4.14 -22.94
CA SER A 4 1.87 -4.81 -22.08
C SER A 4 2.16 -4.33 -20.67
N HIS A 5 1.50 -3.25 -20.24
CA HIS A 5 1.31 -3.01 -18.82
C HIS A 5 0.34 -4.08 -18.37
N GLU A 6 0.90 -5.29 -18.15
CA GLU A 6 0.28 -6.27 -17.29
C GLU A 6 -0.12 -5.50 -16.03
N TYR A 7 -1.43 -5.40 -15.81
CA TYR A 7 -1.98 -5.26 -14.47
C TYR A 7 -1.67 -6.56 -13.71
N GLY A 8 -0.37 -6.87 -13.58
CA GLY A 8 0.09 -7.87 -12.66
C GLY A 8 -0.33 -7.36 -11.29
N HIS A 9 -0.94 -8.23 -10.50
CA HIS A 9 -1.25 -7.97 -9.11
C HIS A 9 0.04 -7.56 -8.39
N LYS A 10 0.35 -6.26 -8.39
CA LYS A 10 1.63 -5.70 -7.95
C LYS A 10 1.72 -5.93 -6.46
N ALA A 11 2.66 -6.78 -6.07
CA ALA A 11 2.94 -7.02 -4.66
C ALA A 11 4.15 -6.17 -4.27
N ILE A 12 4.02 -5.39 -3.19
CA ILE A 12 5.13 -4.62 -2.63
C ILE A 12 5.58 -5.25 -1.31
N PRO A 13 6.88 -5.50 -1.08
CA PRO A 13 7.32 -6.06 0.18
C PRO A 13 7.13 -5.08 1.33
N ASP A 14 6.59 -5.59 2.43
CA ASP A 14 6.56 -4.90 3.71
C ASP A 14 7.96 -4.84 4.35
N LYS A 15 8.05 -4.32 5.58
CA LYS A 15 9.33 -4.23 6.31
C LYS A 15 10.05 -5.57 6.51
N LYS A 16 9.31 -6.68 6.62
CA LYS A 16 9.81 -8.05 6.79
C LYS A 16 10.05 -8.77 5.45
N GLY A 17 9.70 -8.15 4.33
CA GLY A 17 9.76 -8.76 3.00
C GLY A 17 8.51 -9.55 2.64
N GLU A 18 7.43 -9.43 3.42
CA GLU A 18 6.16 -10.09 3.11
C GLU A 18 5.43 -9.32 1.99
N PRO A 19 4.91 -10.00 0.97
CA PRO A 19 4.25 -9.33 -0.16
C PRO A 19 2.89 -8.76 0.24
N ILE A 20 2.72 -7.44 0.14
CA ILE A 20 1.43 -6.75 0.27
C ILE A 20 0.81 -6.60 -1.11
N ARG A 21 -0.44 -7.05 -1.29
CA ARG A 21 -1.18 -6.89 -2.54
C ARG A 21 -2.31 -5.87 -2.41
N ILE A 22 -2.92 -5.52 -3.55
CA ILE A 22 -4.22 -4.86 -3.55
C ILE A 22 -5.26 -5.85 -2.98
N ASP A 23 -6.21 -5.33 -2.22
CA ASP A 23 -7.23 -6.04 -1.44
C ASP A 23 -6.72 -6.74 -0.16
N ASP A 24 -5.40 -6.75 0.10
CA ASP A 24 -4.87 -7.23 1.39
C ASP A 24 -5.34 -6.31 2.52
N THR A 25 -5.71 -6.90 3.66
CA THR A 25 -5.89 -6.14 4.88
C THR A 25 -4.54 -5.93 5.56
N VAL A 26 -4.11 -4.68 5.67
CA VAL A 26 -2.86 -4.30 6.35
C VAL A 26 -3.16 -3.53 7.63
N LYS A 27 -2.21 -3.57 8.56
CA LYS A 27 -2.23 -2.80 9.80
C LYS A 27 -0.93 -2.03 9.97
N THR A 28 -1.02 -0.87 10.60
CA THR A 28 0.17 -0.07 10.91
C THR A 28 1.05 -0.79 11.93
N ALA A 29 2.37 -0.82 11.72
CA ALA A 29 3.28 -1.61 12.56
C ALA A 29 3.49 -1.04 13.98
N ASN A 30 3.24 0.26 14.17
CA ASN A 30 3.49 1.00 15.43
C ASN A 30 2.21 1.48 16.15
N GLU A 31 1.05 1.43 15.49
CA GLU A 31 -0.23 1.83 16.09
C GLU A 31 -1.16 0.62 16.12
N ASP A 32 -1.74 0.35 17.30
CA ASP A 32 -2.52 -0.85 17.56
C ASP A 32 -3.86 -0.90 16.81
N SER A 33 -4.28 0.19 16.13
CA SER A 33 -5.68 0.35 15.72
C SER A 33 -5.97 0.64 14.24
N LEU A 34 -5.00 1.09 13.44
CA LEU A 34 -5.28 1.45 12.04
C LEU A 34 -5.16 0.21 11.15
N LYS A 35 -6.30 -0.46 10.92
CA LYS A 35 -6.46 -1.57 9.98
C LYS A 35 -7.23 -1.08 8.76
N GLY A 36 -6.66 -1.30 7.57
CA GLY A 36 -7.31 -0.92 6.32
C GLY A 36 -7.03 -1.92 5.22
N THR A 37 -7.87 -1.89 4.20
CA THR A 37 -7.70 -2.69 2.98
C THR A 37 -6.90 -1.87 1.97
N VAL A 38 -5.86 -2.48 1.39
CA VAL A 38 -5.07 -1.83 0.35
C VAL A 38 -5.93 -1.67 -0.91
N LYS A 39 -6.21 -0.44 -1.31
CA LYS A 39 -6.95 -0.13 -2.55
C LYS A 39 -6.03 0.06 -3.73
N ASP A 40 -4.84 0.60 -3.48
CA ASP A 40 -3.89 0.90 -4.53
C ASP A 40 -2.45 0.87 -4.03
N ILE A 41 -1.52 0.60 -4.94
CA ILE A 41 -0.09 0.55 -4.67
C ILE A 41 0.61 1.43 -5.68
N VAL A 42 1.15 2.53 -5.18
CA VAL A 42 1.76 3.58 -5.97
C VAL A 42 3.26 3.44 -5.91
N GLU A 43 3.90 3.01 -7.00
CA GLU A 43 5.34 2.73 -6.98
C GLU A 43 6.20 3.95 -7.35
N THR A 44 5.63 4.88 -8.12
CA THR A 44 6.38 6.00 -8.67
C THR A 44 6.35 7.20 -7.74
N LYS A 45 7.46 7.95 -7.68
CA LYS A 45 7.52 9.19 -6.93
C LYS A 45 6.51 10.22 -7.47
N GLU A 46 6.27 10.24 -8.78
CA GLU A 46 5.35 11.19 -9.39
C GLU A 46 3.91 10.95 -8.91
N GLU A 47 3.43 9.70 -8.96
CA GLU A 47 2.10 9.38 -8.49
C GLU A 47 1.98 9.54 -6.98
N ALA A 48 2.99 9.12 -6.21
CA ALA A 48 2.99 9.27 -4.75
C ALA A 48 2.83 10.75 -4.34
N GLN A 49 3.48 11.67 -5.07
CA GLN A 49 3.32 13.11 -4.85
C GLN A 49 1.90 13.61 -5.14
N ARG A 50 1.15 13.00 -6.08
CA ARG A 50 -0.26 13.34 -6.33
C ARG A 50 -1.14 13.01 -5.12
N TYR A 51 -0.77 11.98 -4.36
CA TYR A 51 -1.42 11.61 -3.10
C TYR A 51 -0.83 12.34 -1.88
N GLY A 52 0.08 13.30 -2.06
CA GLY A 52 0.70 14.05 -0.96
C GLY A 52 1.83 13.30 -0.23
N ALA A 53 2.27 12.15 -0.75
CA ALA A 53 3.40 11.42 -0.18
C ALA A 53 4.75 11.99 -0.62
N ARG A 54 5.68 12.05 0.33
CA ARG A 54 7.08 12.47 0.10
C ARG A 54 7.99 11.31 -0.29
N HIS A 55 7.56 10.08 -0.03
CA HIS A 55 8.35 8.88 -0.31
C HIS A 55 7.98 8.29 -1.67
N PRO A 56 8.98 7.79 -2.43
CA PRO A 56 8.70 6.88 -3.53
C PRO A 56 8.14 5.57 -2.95
N GLN A 57 7.22 4.94 -3.66
CA GLN A 57 6.55 3.70 -3.23
C GLN A 57 5.69 3.85 -1.96
N VAL A 58 4.39 4.02 -2.15
CA VAL A 58 3.39 4.10 -1.07
C VAL A 58 2.20 3.21 -1.36
N ILE A 59 1.47 2.84 -0.32
CA ILE A 59 0.20 2.15 -0.44
C ILE A 59 -0.93 3.10 -0.05
N ILE A 60 -2.07 2.93 -0.71
CA ILE A 60 -3.32 3.60 -0.38
C ILE A 60 -4.18 2.57 0.31
N GLN A 61 -4.38 2.72 1.62
CA GLN A 61 -5.26 1.87 2.41
C GLN A 61 -6.57 2.61 2.70
N GLU A 62 -7.68 1.89 2.68
CA GLU A 62 -9.00 2.38 3.07
C GLU A 62 -9.42 1.70 4.38
N GLU A 63 -9.80 2.48 5.38
CA GLU A 63 -10.34 1.95 6.64
C GLU A 63 -11.83 1.65 6.55
N GLN A 64 -12.37 0.95 7.56
CA GLN A 64 -13.80 0.63 7.63
C GLN A 64 -14.70 1.88 7.63
N SER A 65 -14.19 3.03 8.07
CA SER A 65 -14.88 4.32 8.03
C SER A 65 -15.01 4.91 6.61
N GLY A 66 -14.33 4.34 5.61
CA GLY A 66 -14.23 4.87 4.25
C GLY A 66 -13.17 5.98 4.08
N GLU A 67 -12.36 6.22 5.12
CA GLU A 67 -11.22 7.13 5.04
C GLU A 67 -10.04 6.45 4.37
N THR A 68 -9.40 7.15 3.43
CA THR A 68 -8.21 6.66 2.73
C THR A 68 -6.95 7.29 3.30
N PHE A 69 -5.93 6.46 3.49
CA PHE A 69 -4.65 6.85 4.05
C PHE A 69 -3.52 6.41 3.14
N VAL A 70 -2.55 7.31 2.98
CA VAL A 70 -1.31 7.03 2.27
C VAL A 70 -0.28 6.59 3.29
N LYS A 71 0.21 5.36 3.17
CA LYS A 71 1.20 4.79 4.09
C LYS A 71 2.40 4.27 3.34
N ASN A 72 3.55 4.28 4.01
CA ASN A 72 4.73 3.61 3.50
C ASN A 72 4.53 2.09 3.67
N PRO A 73 4.77 1.26 2.64
CA PRO A 73 4.73 -0.21 2.76
C PRO A 73 5.63 -0.74 3.88
N ARG A 74 6.73 -0.04 4.21
CA ARG A 74 7.67 -0.42 5.29
C ARG A 74 7.16 -0.07 6.68
N GLU A 75 6.04 0.63 6.80
CA GLU A 75 5.42 1.03 8.07
C GLU A 75 4.14 0.25 8.37
N VAL A 76 3.69 -0.59 7.43
CA VAL A 76 2.55 -1.48 7.60
C VAL A 76 2.98 -2.95 7.60
N ARG A 77 2.06 -3.82 7.97
CA ARG A 77 2.18 -5.28 7.92
C ARG A 77 0.85 -5.88 7.51
N SER A 78 0.85 -7.03 6.84
CA SER A 78 -0.40 -7.78 6.61
C SER A 78 -1.04 -8.14 7.96
N ALA A 79 -2.34 -7.88 8.07
CA ALA A 79 -3.15 -8.15 9.26
C ALA A 79 -3.73 -9.57 9.25
N GLU A 80 -3.84 -10.21 8.08
CA GLU A 80 -4.15 -11.63 7.93
C GLU A 80 -2.90 -12.48 8.25
N GLN A 81 -2.78 -12.87 9.52
CA GLN A 81 -2.03 -14.04 9.98
C GLN A 81 -2.83 -14.75 11.07
#